data_AF-A0A0W0ZAZ3-F1
#
_entry.id   AF-A0A0W0ZAZ3-F1
#
_cell.length_a   1.000
_cell.length_b   1.000
_cell.length_c   1.000
_cell.angle_alpha   90.00
_cell.angle_beta   90.00
_cell.angle_gamma   90.00
#
_symmetry.space_group_name_H-M   'P 1'
#
loop_
_entity.id
_entity.type
_entity.pdbx_description
1 polymer ?
#
loop_
_entity_poly.entity_id
_entity_poly.type
_entity_poly.pdbx_seq_one_letter_code
_entity_poly.pdbx_strand_id
1 'polypeptide(L)'
;MPGAIIESLLSSVTPHRFLLHVGLTREQYKQTSAVSGEEKQALARKIVDQGGDREVLAIIEVLAKLEFSVDRNNPVRAGNRLLAQVMRAYLARHEEERFNQYYQKQGKARLAEYKIAPEIKTMWAIINSAAETTLSSRQYEQFLEQGYQIIPLFHYEQLLPDITDEQFMRGERYDLIKDKALVAAFNEQLTADEETLDWQPDTDSLADTISNIQAHILHTKWKVGGVWFFSGGVEHEGRRLPHRVYEMLERINLWQGNSRATEEETRQLYRDLVEIAKEAIDHPRRGRDGGTTAFYQAIFTHRVLDERYPFHGEEPDDGQPDEKTLLLL
;
A
#
# COMPACT_ATOMS: atom_id res chain seq x y z
N MET A 1 -17.25 -5.85 6.46
CA MET A 1 -15.92 -5.62 7.07
C MET A 1 -14.87 -5.88 6.01
N PRO A 2 -13.72 -5.18 6.04
CA PRO A 2 -12.64 -5.40 5.09
C PRO A 2 -12.14 -6.85 5.14
N GLY A 3 -11.61 -7.37 4.03
CA GLY A 3 -10.97 -8.70 4.02
C GLY A 3 -9.61 -8.69 4.73
N ALA A 4 -9.07 -9.88 5.03
CA ALA A 4 -7.81 -10.08 5.72
C ALA A 4 -6.65 -9.24 5.16
N ILE A 5 -6.53 -9.19 3.82
CA ILE A 5 -5.50 -8.44 3.11
C ILE A 5 -5.64 -6.93 3.32
N ILE A 6 -6.86 -6.40 3.41
CA ILE A 6 -7.06 -4.96 3.63
C ILE A 6 -6.75 -4.60 5.08
N GLU A 7 -7.17 -5.42 6.05
CA GLU A 7 -6.80 -5.23 7.45
C GLU A 7 -5.29 -5.33 7.68
N SER A 8 -4.64 -6.27 6.99
CA SER A 8 -3.20 -6.47 6.97
C SER A 8 -2.47 -5.25 6.40
N LEU A 9 -2.93 -4.71 5.26
CA LEU A 9 -2.37 -3.51 4.65
C LEU A 9 -2.49 -2.28 5.57
N LEU A 10 -3.64 -2.12 6.24
CA LEU A 10 -3.86 -1.02 7.19
C LEU A 10 -2.97 -1.14 8.44
N SER A 11 -2.71 -2.37 8.89
CA SER A 11 -1.86 -2.67 10.05
C SER A 11 -0.37 -2.73 9.70
N SER A 12 -0.05 -2.74 8.40
CA SER A 12 1.31 -2.98 7.90
C SER A 12 2.27 -1.88 8.32
N VAL A 13 3.48 -2.25 8.71
CA VAL A 13 4.58 -1.30 8.96
C VAL A 13 5.30 -0.86 7.70
N THR A 14 5.17 -1.63 6.60
CA THR A 14 5.81 -1.41 5.30
C THR A 14 4.79 -1.62 4.16
N PRO A 15 3.66 -0.89 4.13
CA PRO A 15 2.60 -1.09 3.13
C PRO A 15 3.09 -0.86 1.70
N HIS A 16 4.08 0.02 1.50
CA HIS A 16 4.70 0.26 0.20
C HIS A 16 5.34 -1.02 -0.37
N ARG A 17 6.10 -1.79 0.43
CA ARG A 17 6.70 -3.06 0.01
C ARG A 17 5.64 -4.10 -0.35
N PHE A 18 4.56 -4.20 0.42
CA PHE A 18 3.45 -5.10 0.04
C PHE A 18 2.86 -4.71 -1.31
N LEU A 19 2.57 -3.43 -1.54
CA LEU A 19 1.98 -2.97 -2.80
C LEU A 19 2.91 -3.17 -4.00
N LEU A 20 4.23 -3.06 -3.81
CA LEU A 20 5.23 -3.27 -4.85
C LEU A 20 5.45 -4.75 -5.19
N HIS A 21 5.66 -5.59 -4.18
CA HIS A 21 6.07 -6.99 -4.40
C HIS A 21 4.89 -7.94 -4.52
N VAL A 22 3.77 -7.65 -3.85
CA VAL A 22 2.58 -8.54 -3.80
C VAL A 22 1.41 -7.93 -4.56
N GLY A 23 1.15 -6.64 -4.36
CA GLY A 23 0.05 -5.92 -4.98
C GLY A 23 -1.34 -6.38 -4.53
N LEU A 24 -2.35 -5.59 -4.88
CA LEU A 24 -3.75 -5.89 -4.65
C LEU A 24 -4.37 -6.56 -5.88
N THR A 25 -5.27 -7.51 -5.65
CA THR A 25 -6.19 -7.96 -6.71
C THR A 25 -7.27 -6.91 -6.95
N ARG A 26 -7.98 -7.03 -8.07
CA ARG A 26 -9.13 -6.15 -8.40
C ARG A 26 -10.18 -6.14 -7.29
N GLU A 27 -10.52 -7.30 -6.72
CA GLU A 27 -11.53 -7.39 -5.67
C GLU A 27 -11.03 -6.82 -4.34
N GLN A 28 -9.77 -7.03 -3.98
CA GLN A 28 -9.17 -6.40 -2.80
C GLN A 28 -9.13 -4.87 -2.96
N TYR A 29 -8.73 -4.37 -4.13
CA TYR A 29 -8.74 -2.94 -4.41
C TYR A 29 -10.15 -2.34 -4.25
N LYS A 30 -11.20 -3.01 -4.74
CA LYS A 30 -12.59 -2.56 -4.51
C LYS A 30 -12.94 -2.47 -3.01
N GLN A 31 -12.49 -3.43 -2.20
CA GLN A 31 -12.75 -3.46 -0.76
C GLN A 31 -12.16 -2.24 -0.03
N THR A 32 -11.13 -1.58 -0.56
CA THR A 32 -10.61 -0.32 0.00
C THR A 32 -11.68 0.78 0.08
N SER A 33 -12.72 0.72 -0.76
CA SER A 33 -13.83 1.67 -0.72
C SER A 33 -14.61 1.61 0.60
N ALA A 34 -14.62 0.46 1.28
CA ALA A 34 -15.31 0.27 2.56
C ALA A 34 -14.50 0.73 3.78
N VAL A 35 -13.21 1.05 3.61
CA VAL A 35 -12.35 1.61 4.65
C VAL A 35 -12.76 3.07 4.91
N SER A 36 -12.62 3.55 6.15
CA SER A 36 -12.91 4.95 6.47
C SER A 36 -11.97 5.91 5.73
N GLY A 37 -12.37 7.17 5.58
CA GLY A 37 -11.53 8.19 4.94
C GLY A 37 -10.23 8.45 5.68
N GLU A 38 -10.28 8.50 7.02
CA GLU A 38 -9.12 8.74 7.88
C GLU A 38 -8.10 7.61 7.80
N GLU A 39 -8.54 6.34 7.89
CA GLU A 39 -7.66 5.18 7.77
C GLU A 39 -7.00 5.11 6.39
N LYS A 40 -7.75 5.43 5.32
CA LYS A 40 -7.17 5.50 3.97
C LYS A 40 -6.16 6.61 3.81
N GLN A 41 -6.40 7.79 4.38
CA GLN A 41 -5.45 8.89 4.37
C GLN A 41 -4.18 8.54 5.16
N ALA A 42 -4.32 7.91 6.32
CA ALA A 42 -3.20 7.44 7.11
C ALA A 42 -2.36 6.39 6.35
N LEU A 43 -3.02 5.43 5.70
CA LEU A 43 -2.36 4.46 4.83
C LEU A 43 -1.62 5.12 3.66
N ALA A 44 -2.28 6.05 2.96
CA ALA A 44 -1.68 6.77 1.84
C ALA A 44 -0.44 7.56 2.24
N ARG A 45 -0.50 8.29 3.38
CA ARG A 45 0.68 8.97 3.94
C ARG A 45 1.78 7.98 4.27
N LYS A 46 1.47 6.86 4.93
CA LYS A 46 2.47 5.83 5.25
C LYS A 46 3.16 5.24 4.02
N ILE A 47 2.41 5.02 2.93
CA ILE A 47 2.97 4.57 1.65
C ILE A 47 3.95 5.61 1.10
N VAL A 48 3.56 6.88 1.08
CA VAL A 48 4.37 7.98 0.54
C VAL A 48 5.58 8.26 1.42
N ASP A 49 5.44 8.35 2.74
CA ASP A 49 6.51 8.73 3.68
C ASP A 49 7.62 7.68 3.75
N GLN A 50 7.28 6.41 3.53
CA GLN A 50 8.25 5.30 3.60
C GLN A 50 8.83 4.91 2.25
N GLY A 51 8.11 5.18 1.16
CA GLY A 51 8.57 4.87 -0.20
C GLY A 51 9.37 6.02 -0.83
N GLY A 52 10.44 5.68 -1.54
CA GLY A 52 11.12 6.60 -2.44
C GLY A 52 10.22 7.03 -3.60
N ASP A 53 10.60 8.09 -4.33
CA ASP A 53 9.77 8.60 -5.43
C ASP A 53 9.44 7.54 -6.48
N ARG A 54 10.45 6.79 -6.93
CA ARG A 54 10.25 5.74 -7.94
C ARG A 54 9.30 4.63 -7.48
N GLU A 55 9.45 4.21 -6.22
CA GLU A 55 8.59 3.21 -5.59
C GLU A 55 7.13 3.69 -5.54
N VAL A 56 6.91 4.91 -5.07
CA VAL A 56 5.55 5.46 -4.97
C VAL A 56 4.92 5.64 -6.36
N LEU A 57 5.69 6.11 -7.35
CA LEU A 57 5.23 6.23 -8.74
C LEU A 57 4.84 4.86 -9.34
N ALA A 58 5.60 3.80 -9.07
CA ALA A 58 5.26 2.45 -9.47
C ALA A 58 3.99 1.92 -8.78
N ILE A 59 3.82 2.21 -7.49
CA ILE A 59 2.56 1.91 -6.77
C ILE A 59 1.39 2.64 -7.43
N ILE A 60 1.55 3.93 -7.76
CA ILE A 60 0.52 4.73 -8.44
C ILE A 60 0.15 4.09 -9.79
N GLU A 61 1.12 3.63 -10.58
CA GLU A 61 0.86 2.93 -11.84
C GLU A 61 0.00 1.67 -11.64
N VAL A 62 0.37 0.82 -10.69
CA VAL A 62 -0.36 -0.43 -10.39
C VAL A 62 -1.79 -0.11 -9.91
N LEU A 63 -1.94 0.85 -9.00
CA LEU A 63 -3.25 1.27 -8.50
C LEU A 63 -4.09 1.94 -9.59
N ALA A 64 -3.47 2.66 -10.53
CA ALA A 64 -4.17 3.26 -11.67
C ALA A 64 -4.77 2.20 -12.59
N LYS A 65 -4.00 1.17 -12.97
CA LYS A 65 -4.50 0.03 -13.75
C LYS A 65 -5.67 -0.66 -13.03
N LEU A 66 -5.58 -0.83 -11.71
CA LEU A 66 -6.68 -1.38 -10.91
C LEU A 66 -7.91 -0.45 -10.90
N GLU A 67 -7.73 0.86 -10.72
CA GLU A 67 -8.80 1.86 -10.74
C GLU A 67 -9.58 1.81 -12.07
N PHE A 68 -8.87 1.88 -13.19
CA PHE A 68 -9.47 1.79 -14.53
C PHE A 68 -10.17 0.45 -14.78
N SER A 69 -9.71 -0.63 -14.14
CA SER A 69 -10.40 -1.93 -14.19
C SER A 69 -11.70 -1.94 -13.39
N VAL A 70 -11.81 -1.15 -12.32
CA VAL A 70 -12.96 -1.13 -11.39
C VAL A 70 -14.02 -0.13 -11.83
N ASP A 71 -13.63 1.08 -12.21
CA ASP A 71 -14.53 2.14 -12.66
C ASP A 71 -14.03 2.75 -13.95
N ARG A 72 -14.73 2.45 -15.04
CA ARG A 72 -14.35 2.82 -16.39
C ARG A 72 -14.93 4.17 -16.83
N ASN A 73 -15.88 4.72 -16.07
CA ASN A 73 -16.67 5.87 -16.49
C ASN A 73 -16.27 7.15 -15.74
N ASN A 74 -15.74 7.05 -14.52
CA ASN A 74 -15.23 8.20 -13.77
C ASN A 74 -14.00 7.86 -12.90
N PRO A 75 -12.95 7.27 -13.49
CA PRO A 75 -11.75 6.89 -12.75
C PRO A 75 -11.07 8.15 -12.17
N VAL A 76 -10.45 8.01 -10.99
CA VAL A 76 -9.65 9.05 -10.32
C VAL A 76 -10.45 10.26 -9.77
N ARG A 77 -11.67 10.51 -10.27
CA ARG A 77 -12.49 11.69 -9.90
C ARG A 77 -13.41 11.50 -8.68
N ALA A 78 -13.62 10.26 -8.24
CA ALA A 78 -14.42 9.95 -7.06
C ALA A 78 -13.52 9.86 -5.82
N GLY A 79 -13.56 10.92 -5.01
CA GLY A 79 -12.87 10.96 -3.72
C GLY A 79 -13.20 9.75 -2.84
N ASN A 80 -12.20 9.38 -2.03
CA ASN A 80 -12.15 8.26 -1.09
C ASN A 80 -11.72 6.88 -1.62
N ARG A 81 -11.31 6.72 -2.88
CA ARG A 81 -10.59 5.51 -3.33
C ARG A 81 -9.08 5.60 -3.03
N LEU A 82 -8.43 4.45 -2.89
CA LEU A 82 -7.03 4.39 -2.45
C LEU A 82 -6.08 5.13 -3.39
N LEU A 83 -6.20 4.96 -4.71
CA LEU A 83 -5.37 5.67 -5.69
C LEU A 83 -5.41 7.19 -5.49
N ALA A 84 -6.61 7.77 -5.38
CA ALA A 84 -6.76 9.21 -5.22
C ALA A 84 -6.12 9.73 -3.91
N GLN A 85 -6.17 8.94 -2.83
CA GLN A 85 -5.52 9.31 -1.57
C GLN A 85 -3.98 9.22 -1.67
N VAL A 86 -3.45 8.18 -2.32
CA VAL A 86 -2.00 8.04 -2.56
C VAL A 86 -1.48 9.18 -3.45
N MET A 87 -2.18 9.48 -4.54
CA MET A 87 -1.85 10.62 -5.41
C MET A 87 -1.90 11.95 -4.65
N ARG A 88 -2.91 12.16 -3.80
CA ARG A 88 -3.00 13.39 -2.99
C ARG A 88 -1.85 13.51 -2.01
N ALA A 89 -1.49 12.43 -1.31
CA ALA A 89 -0.36 12.42 -0.39
C ALA A 89 0.97 12.66 -1.11
N TYR A 90 1.17 12.04 -2.29
CA TYR A 90 2.35 12.23 -3.12
C TYR A 90 2.45 13.67 -3.65
N LEU A 91 1.34 14.23 -4.14
CA LEU A 91 1.26 15.62 -4.56
C LEU A 91 1.57 16.57 -3.40
N ALA A 92 1.00 16.34 -2.22
CA ALA A 92 1.24 17.18 -1.06
C ALA A 92 2.72 17.20 -0.66
N ARG A 93 3.39 16.03 -0.66
CA ARG A 93 4.83 15.92 -0.37
C ARG A 93 5.69 16.83 -1.25
N HIS A 94 5.34 16.97 -2.52
CA HIS A 94 6.15 17.70 -3.51
C HIS A 94 5.71 19.14 -3.75
N GLU A 95 4.43 19.44 -3.58
CA GLU A 95 3.84 20.70 -4.08
C GLU A 95 3.14 21.53 -3.01
N GLU A 96 2.71 20.97 -1.88
CA GLU A 96 1.79 21.67 -0.96
C GLU A 96 2.33 23.03 -0.51
N GLU A 97 3.54 23.05 0.04
CA GLU A 97 4.15 24.29 0.52
C GLU A 97 4.38 25.29 -0.62
N ARG A 98 5.00 24.83 -1.73
CA ARG A 98 5.37 25.71 -2.85
C ARG A 98 4.15 26.28 -3.56
N PHE A 99 3.15 25.45 -3.81
CA PHE A 99 1.91 25.84 -4.46
C PHE A 99 1.12 26.81 -3.59
N ASN A 100 0.97 26.52 -2.29
CA ASN A 100 0.26 27.39 -1.36
C ASN A 100 0.94 28.76 -1.23
N GLN A 101 2.27 28.80 -1.10
CA GLN A 101 3.01 30.07 -1.06
C GLN A 101 2.88 30.86 -2.37
N TYR A 102 2.90 30.18 -3.52
CA TYR A 102 2.72 30.84 -4.81
C TYR A 102 1.30 31.42 -4.94
N TYR A 103 0.28 30.65 -4.60
CA TYR A 103 -1.11 31.07 -4.64
C TYR A 103 -1.37 32.28 -3.72
N GLN A 104 -0.85 32.27 -2.50
CA GLN A 104 -1.00 33.38 -1.56
C GLN A 104 -0.31 34.67 -2.06
N LYS A 105 0.85 34.55 -2.72
CA LYS A 105 1.61 35.71 -3.22
C LYS A 105 1.07 36.29 -4.52
N GLN A 106 0.64 35.43 -5.45
CA GLN A 106 0.32 35.82 -6.82
C GLN A 106 -1.18 35.76 -7.15
N GLY A 107 -1.97 35.03 -6.35
CA GLY A 107 -3.38 34.79 -6.58
C GLY A 107 -3.69 33.93 -7.81
N LYS A 108 -4.99 33.73 -8.05
CA LYS A 108 -5.51 32.93 -9.18
C LYS A 108 -5.03 33.42 -10.55
N ALA A 109 -4.90 34.74 -10.73
CA ALA A 109 -4.62 35.36 -12.03
C ALA A 109 -3.27 34.94 -12.65
N ARG A 110 -2.30 34.52 -11.82
CA ARG A 110 -0.96 34.09 -12.28
C ARG A 110 -0.70 32.61 -12.06
N LEU A 111 -1.72 31.82 -11.70
CA LEU A 111 -1.55 30.38 -11.53
C LEU A 111 -1.13 29.67 -12.83
N ALA A 112 -1.48 30.22 -14.00
CA ALA A 112 -1.03 29.68 -15.28
C ALA A 112 0.50 29.70 -15.46
N GLU A 113 1.21 30.57 -14.72
CA GLU A 113 2.68 30.67 -14.72
C GLU A 113 3.34 29.74 -13.67
N TYR A 114 2.54 29.06 -12.83
CA TYR A 114 3.07 28.13 -11.83
C TYR A 114 3.81 26.98 -12.51
N LYS A 115 5.03 26.67 -12.04
CA LYS A 115 5.84 25.57 -12.60
C LYS A 115 5.60 24.29 -11.82
N ILE A 116 5.01 23.29 -12.48
CA ILE A 116 4.78 21.95 -11.92
C ILE A 116 6.11 21.20 -11.77
N ALA A 117 6.33 20.52 -10.64
CA ALA A 117 7.51 19.71 -10.38
C ALA A 117 7.60 18.52 -11.35
N PRO A 118 8.81 18.12 -11.80
CA PRO A 118 9.01 16.98 -12.68
C PRO A 118 8.32 15.70 -12.17
N GLU A 119 8.43 15.40 -10.87
CA GLU A 119 7.86 14.22 -10.22
C GLU A 119 6.33 14.15 -10.40
N ILE A 120 5.67 15.31 -10.36
CA ILE A 120 4.22 15.41 -10.55
C ILE A 120 3.84 15.30 -12.02
N LYS A 121 4.66 15.81 -12.94
CA LYS A 121 4.49 15.54 -14.38
C LYS A 121 4.58 14.05 -14.66
N THR A 122 5.60 13.37 -14.12
CA THR A 122 5.76 11.91 -14.25
C THR A 122 4.58 11.14 -13.68
N MET A 123 4.07 11.53 -12.49
CA MET A 123 2.86 10.93 -11.92
C MET A 123 1.68 11.01 -12.90
N TRP A 124 1.44 12.16 -13.51
CA TRP A 124 0.33 12.33 -14.47
C TRP A 124 0.56 11.54 -15.77
N ALA A 125 1.78 11.52 -16.29
CA ALA A 125 2.15 10.69 -17.44
C ALA A 125 1.88 9.20 -17.19
N ILE A 126 2.22 8.70 -15.99
CA ILE A 126 1.93 7.32 -15.57
C ILE A 126 0.41 7.06 -15.55
N ILE A 127 -0.38 7.98 -15.00
CA ILE A 127 -1.85 7.85 -14.99
C ILE A 127 -2.40 7.77 -16.42
N ASN A 128 -1.88 8.61 -17.32
CA ASN A 128 -2.28 8.62 -18.72
C ASN A 128 -1.94 7.29 -19.42
N SER A 129 -0.71 6.81 -19.26
CA SER A 129 -0.26 5.53 -19.81
C SER A 129 -1.04 4.33 -19.26
N ALA A 130 -1.32 4.31 -17.95
CA ALA A 130 -2.17 3.30 -17.34
C ALA A 130 -3.59 3.29 -17.92
N ALA A 131 -4.15 4.47 -18.21
CA ALA A 131 -5.45 4.59 -18.87
C ALA A 131 -5.41 4.02 -20.29
N GLU A 132 -4.41 4.41 -21.09
CA GLU A 132 -4.24 3.97 -22.49
C GLU A 132 -4.15 2.45 -22.61
N THR A 133 -3.39 1.81 -21.71
CA THR A 133 -3.18 0.35 -21.70
C THR A 133 -4.36 -0.46 -21.16
N THR A 134 -5.22 0.14 -20.33
CA THR A 134 -6.29 -0.58 -19.61
C THR A 134 -7.68 -0.36 -20.20
N LEU A 135 -7.94 0.82 -20.75
CA LEU A 135 -9.23 1.21 -21.30
C LEU A 135 -9.32 0.83 -22.79
N SER A 136 -10.55 0.64 -23.29
CA SER A 136 -10.75 0.61 -24.75
C SER A 136 -10.51 1.99 -25.36
N SER A 137 -10.17 2.08 -26.65
CA SER A 137 -9.88 3.36 -27.32
C SER A 137 -10.95 4.43 -27.08
N ARG A 138 -12.24 4.05 -27.20
CA ARG A 138 -13.36 4.96 -26.91
C ARG A 138 -13.39 5.44 -25.46
N GLN A 139 -13.09 4.56 -24.50
CA GLN A 139 -13.09 4.92 -23.08
C GLN A 139 -11.88 5.78 -22.72
N TYR A 140 -10.74 5.54 -23.36
CA TYR A 140 -9.55 6.36 -23.21
C TYR A 140 -9.77 7.78 -23.76
N GLU A 141 -10.35 7.92 -24.96
CA GLU A 141 -10.74 9.23 -25.52
C GLU A 141 -11.70 9.99 -24.57
N GLN A 142 -12.72 9.30 -24.04
CA GLN A 142 -13.63 9.88 -23.05
C GLN A 142 -12.91 10.31 -21.76
N PHE A 143 -11.97 9.50 -21.27
CA PHE A 143 -11.16 9.83 -20.11
C PHE A 143 -10.33 11.10 -20.36
N LEU A 144 -9.66 11.20 -21.52
CA LEU A 144 -8.88 12.38 -21.90
C LEU A 144 -9.75 13.64 -21.96
N GLU A 145 -10.89 13.58 -22.64
CA GLU A 145 -11.75 14.74 -22.87
C GLU A 145 -12.52 15.18 -21.62
N GLN A 146 -13.00 14.24 -20.80
CA GLN A 146 -13.97 14.54 -19.74
C GLN A 146 -13.36 14.52 -18.34
N GLY A 147 -12.34 13.69 -18.13
CA GLY A 147 -11.70 13.47 -16.84
C GLY A 147 -10.36 14.17 -16.75
N TYR A 148 -9.40 13.71 -17.55
CA TYR A 148 -7.99 14.02 -17.43
C TYR A 148 -7.69 15.51 -17.57
N GLN A 149 -8.43 16.25 -18.39
CA GLN A 149 -8.24 17.71 -18.49
C GLN A 149 -8.44 18.46 -17.17
N ILE A 150 -9.33 17.99 -16.29
CA ILE A 150 -9.73 18.72 -15.09
C ILE A 150 -9.09 18.15 -13.82
N ILE A 151 -8.86 16.83 -13.81
CA ILE A 151 -8.38 16.10 -12.63
C ILE A 151 -7.07 16.67 -12.05
N PRO A 152 -6.03 17.00 -12.84
CA PRO A 152 -4.79 17.55 -12.30
C PRO A 152 -5.00 18.83 -11.50
N LEU A 153 -5.67 19.81 -12.09
CA LEU A 153 -5.96 21.08 -11.41
C LEU A 153 -6.89 20.88 -10.21
N PHE A 154 -7.83 19.93 -10.28
CA PHE A 154 -8.66 19.56 -9.14
C PHE A 154 -7.81 19.08 -7.96
N HIS A 155 -6.80 18.24 -8.17
CA HIS A 155 -5.91 17.79 -7.09
C HIS A 155 -5.07 18.94 -6.51
N TYR A 156 -4.65 19.90 -7.31
CA TYR A 156 -3.98 21.11 -6.83
C TYR A 156 -4.91 22.02 -6.01
N GLU A 157 -6.16 22.16 -6.41
CA GLU A 157 -7.18 22.90 -5.63
C GLU A 157 -7.34 22.30 -4.23
N GLN A 158 -7.16 20.97 -4.08
CA GLN A 158 -7.21 20.26 -2.80
C GLN A 158 -5.97 20.44 -1.91
N LEU A 159 -4.91 21.11 -2.39
CA LEU A 159 -3.75 21.51 -1.56
C LEU A 159 -3.96 22.86 -0.88
N LEU A 160 -4.90 23.67 -1.38
CA LEU A 160 -5.17 24.99 -0.83
C LEU A 160 -5.77 24.87 0.58
N PRO A 161 -5.48 25.82 1.49
CA PRO A 161 -6.05 25.83 2.83
C PRO A 161 -7.58 25.80 2.80
N ASP A 162 -8.19 25.09 3.72
CA ASP A 162 -9.65 25.04 3.84
C ASP A 162 -10.23 26.46 3.96
N ILE A 163 -11.29 26.70 3.19
CA ILE A 163 -12.06 27.92 3.28
C ILE A 163 -12.87 27.84 4.58
N THR A 164 -12.68 28.81 5.48
CA THR A 164 -13.45 28.85 6.72
C THR A 164 -14.94 29.06 6.43
N ASP A 165 -15.81 28.63 7.35
CA ASP A 165 -17.27 28.81 7.21
C ASP A 165 -17.64 30.27 6.93
N GLU A 166 -16.97 31.22 7.59
CA GLU A 166 -17.19 32.65 7.39
C GLU A 166 -16.80 33.14 5.98
N GLN A 167 -15.74 32.59 5.41
CA GLN A 167 -15.31 32.89 4.04
C GLN A 167 -16.26 32.26 3.02
N PHE A 168 -16.68 31.02 3.27
CA PHE A 168 -17.64 30.33 2.42
C PHE A 168 -19.00 31.05 2.40
N MET A 169 -19.48 31.51 3.56
CA MET A 169 -20.71 32.30 3.69
C MET A 169 -20.61 33.67 2.98
N ARG A 170 -19.40 34.21 2.84
CA ARG A 170 -19.11 35.40 2.00
C ARG A 170 -18.99 35.09 0.52
N GLY A 171 -19.16 33.82 0.11
CA GLY A 171 -19.10 33.37 -1.27
C GLY A 171 -17.68 33.07 -1.76
N GLU A 172 -16.68 33.05 -0.89
CA GLU A 172 -15.31 32.69 -1.27
C GLU A 172 -15.26 31.22 -1.71
N ARG A 173 -14.74 30.99 -2.92
CA ARG A 173 -14.49 29.67 -3.52
C ARG A 173 -13.22 29.74 -4.34
N TYR A 174 -12.40 28.70 -4.29
CA TYR A 174 -11.23 28.60 -5.18
C TYR A 174 -11.67 28.37 -6.63
N ASP A 175 -12.54 27.38 -6.87
CA ASP A 175 -13.20 27.09 -8.16
C ASP A 175 -12.19 27.18 -9.33
N LEU A 176 -11.01 26.56 -9.17
CA LEU A 176 -9.92 26.66 -10.14
C LEU A 176 -10.32 25.97 -11.44
N ILE A 177 -10.99 24.82 -11.32
CA ILE A 177 -11.44 23.99 -12.44
C ILE A 177 -12.48 24.65 -13.37
N LYS A 178 -13.10 25.77 -12.95
CA LYS A 178 -14.06 26.52 -13.79
C LYS A 178 -13.36 27.45 -14.79
N ASP A 179 -12.09 27.76 -14.56
CA ASP A 179 -11.29 28.61 -15.43
C ASP A 179 -10.67 27.79 -16.56
N LYS A 180 -11.28 27.83 -17.75
CA LYS A 180 -10.83 27.05 -18.91
C LYS A 180 -9.41 27.40 -19.36
N ALA A 181 -9.00 28.66 -19.22
CA ALA A 181 -7.67 29.09 -19.63
C ALA A 181 -6.61 28.55 -18.67
N LEU A 182 -6.90 28.58 -17.36
CA LEU A 182 -6.05 27.98 -16.35
C LEU A 182 -5.94 26.46 -16.51
N VAL A 183 -7.07 25.79 -16.76
CA VAL A 183 -7.10 24.34 -17.06
C VAL A 183 -6.23 24.02 -18.27
N ALA A 184 -6.34 24.77 -19.36
CA ALA A 184 -5.52 24.57 -20.55
C ALA A 184 -4.02 24.75 -20.26
N ALA A 185 -3.65 25.81 -19.54
CA ALA A 185 -2.24 26.08 -19.18
C ALA A 185 -1.63 24.98 -18.30
N PHE A 186 -2.37 24.45 -17.34
CA PHE A 186 -1.91 23.30 -16.53
C PHE A 186 -1.68 22.06 -17.38
N ASN A 187 -2.62 21.73 -18.28
CA ASN A 187 -2.50 20.55 -19.14
C ASN A 187 -1.31 20.66 -20.11
N GLU A 188 -1.08 21.84 -20.70
CA GLU A 188 0.07 22.08 -21.58
C GLU A 188 1.40 21.78 -20.88
N GLN A 189 1.55 22.20 -19.61
CA GLN A 189 2.75 21.92 -18.82
C GLN A 189 2.94 20.42 -18.50
N LEU A 190 1.84 19.68 -18.32
CA LEU A 190 1.87 18.24 -18.03
C LEU A 190 2.25 17.42 -19.27
N THR A 191 1.87 17.89 -20.46
CA THR A 191 2.21 17.24 -21.74
C THR A 191 3.61 17.60 -22.27
N ALA A 192 4.26 18.61 -21.69
CA ALA A 192 5.48 19.18 -22.25
C ALA A 192 6.73 18.31 -22.10
N ASP A 193 6.75 17.33 -21.19
CA ASP A 193 7.88 16.43 -20.95
C ASP A 193 7.36 15.06 -20.48
N GLU A 194 7.08 14.14 -21.40
CA GLU A 194 6.71 12.76 -21.06
C GLU A 194 7.97 11.95 -20.73
N GLU A 195 8.37 11.92 -19.46
CA GLU A 195 9.33 10.94 -18.97
C GLU A 195 8.60 9.65 -18.59
N THR A 196 8.89 8.56 -19.30
CA THR A 196 8.45 7.22 -18.94
C THR A 196 9.25 6.72 -17.75
N LEU A 197 8.56 6.16 -16.75
CA LEU A 197 9.21 5.50 -15.62
C LEU A 197 9.81 4.17 -16.09
N ASP A 198 11.11 4.12 -16.38
CA ASP A 198 11.85 2.86 -16.51
C ASP A 198 12.23 2.38 -15.11
N TRP A 199 11.25 1.84 -14.38
CA TRP A 199 11.45 1.30 -13.04
C TRP A 199 11.18 -0.19 -13.00
N GLN A 200 12.19 -0.92 -12.55
CA GLN A 200 12.04 -2.28 -12.08
C GLN A 200 12.23 -2.25 -10.56
N PRO A 201 11.41 -3.00 -9.79
CA PRO A 201 11.63 -3.14 -8.35
C PRO A 201 13.06 -3.59 -8.08
N ASP A 202 13.76 -2.89 -7.18
CA ASP A 202 15.04 -3.38 -6.69
C ASP A 202 14.81 -4.73 -6.00
N THR A 203 15.70 -5.66 -6.35
CA THR A 203 15.51 -7.10 -6.27
C THR A 203 15.82 -7.64 -4.89
N ASP A 204 14.80 -7.76 -4.06
CA ASP A 204 14.56 -9.00 -3.32
C ASP A 204 13.33 -9.65 -3.94
N SER A 205 13.50 -10.84 -4.53
CA SER A 205 12.36 -11.51 -5.14
C SER A 205 11.41 -11.97 -4.02
N LEU A 206 10.10 -11.83 -4.24
CA LEU A 206 9.11 -12.35 -3.29
C LEU A 206 9.33 -13.84 -2.99
N ALA A 207 9.88 -14.58 -3.96
CA ALA A 207 10.30 -15.97 -3.83
C ALA A 207 11.43 -16.16 -2.78
N ASP A 208 12.40 -15.25 -2.71
CA ASP A 208 13.45 -15.27 -1.69
C ASP A 208 12.87 -14.99 -0.31
N THR A 209 11.94 -14.04 -0.19
CA THR A 209 11.23 -13.79 1.06
C THR A 209 10.45 -15.02 1.53
N ILE A 210 9.73 -15.70 0.62
CA ILE A 210 9.02 -16.94 0.92
C ILE A 210 9.99 -18.05 1.36
N SER A 211 11.14 -18.16 0.70
CA SER A 211 12.21 -19.10 1.08
C SER A 211 12.79 -18.79 2.45
N ASN A 212 12.96 -17.51 2.80
CA ASN A 212 13.40 -17.07 4.12
C ASN A 212 12.36 -17.36 5.21
N ILE A 213 11.06 -17.18 4.91
CA ILE A 213 9.97 -17.60 5.79
C ILE A 213 10.06 -19.12 6.06
N GLN A 214 10.26 -19.93 5.01
CA GLN A 214 10.41 -21.37 5.14
C GLN A 214 11.62 -21.74 6.00
N ALA A 215 12.79 -21.17 5.71
CA ALA A 215 14.01 -21.40 6.47
C ALA A 215 13.80 -21.02 7.94
N HIS A 216 13.16 -19.89 8.23
CA HIS A 216 12.79 -19.51 9.59
C HIS A 216 11.89 -20.55 10.25
N ILE A 217 10.87 -21.08 9.56
CA ILE A 217 10.02 -22.16 10.07
C ILE A 217 10.84 -23.41 10.41
N LEU A 218 11.71 -23.84 9.51
CA LEU A 218 12.48 -25.06 9.66
C LEU A 218 13.54 -24.95 10.77
N HIS A 219 14.18 -23.78 10.93
CA HIS A 219 15.26 -23.57 11.90
C HIS A 219 14.80 -23.12 13.28
N THR A 220 13.57 -22.60 13.42
CA THR A 220 13.02 -22.17 14.72
C THR A 220 12.62 -23.37 15.58
N LYS A 221 13.01 -23.33 16.86
CA LYS A 221 12.54 -24.29 17.87
C LYS A 221 11.18 -23.86 18.39
N TRP A 222 10.13 -24.32 17.74
CA TRP A 222 8.76 -23.94 18.11
C TRP A 222 8.33 -24.53 19.44
N LYS A 223 7.81 -23.68 20.33
CA LYS A 223 7.08 -24.12 21.52
C LYS A 223 5.66 -24.50 21.13
N VAL A 224 5.19 -25.65 21.59
CA VAL A 224 3.86 -26.17 21.27
C VAL A 224 3.16 -26.53 22.57
N GLY A 225 1.98 -25.95 22.79
CA GLY A 225 1.19 -26.20 23.98
C GLY A 225 0.76 -27.67 24.08
N GLY A 226 0.95 -28.27 25.26
CA GLY A 226 0.42 -29.59 25.62
C GLY A 226 -0.65 -29.46 26.70
N VAL A 227 -1.77 -30.17 26.52
CA VAL A 227 -2.68 -30.51 27.63
C VAL A 227 -2.44 -31.97 27.97
N TRP A 228 -2.63 -32.36 29.23
CA TRP A 228 -2.21 -33.61 29.89
C TRP A 228 -2.35 -34.96 29.13
N PHE A 229 -3.07 -35.02 28.00
CA PHE A 229 -3.17 -36.19 27.12
C PHE A 229 -3.11 -35.90 25.60
N PHE A 230 -2.96 -34.64 25.20
CA PHE A 230 -2.82 -34.25 23.79
C PHE A 230 -1.64 -33.29 23.65
N SER A 231 -0.61 -33.74 22.95
CA SER A 231 0.39 -32.82 22.43
C SER A 231 -0.22 -32.02 21.29
N GLY A 232 -0.37 -30.71 21.44
CA GLY A 232 -0.73 -29.85 20.33
C GLY A 232 0.36 -29.84 19.25
N GLY A 233 -0.01 -29.47 18.02
CA GLY A 233 0.90 -29.36 16.89
C GLY A 233 0.98 -30.59 16.00
N VAL A 234 1.76 -30.47 14.94
CA VAL A 234 1.97 -31.50 13.91
C VAL A 234 3.43 -31.91 13.90
N GLU A 235 3.68 -33.20 13.80
CA GLU A 235 5.03 -33.74 13.69
C GLU A 235 5.52 -33.67 12.25
N HIS A 236 6.70 -33.10 12.05
CA HIS A 236 7.35 -32.91 10.77
C HIS A 236 8.85 -33.15 10.95
N GLU A 237 9.37 -34.20 10.29
CA GLU A 237 10.80 -34.56 10.29
C GLU A 237 11.44 -34.62 11.70
N GLY A 238 10.72 -35.20 12.67
CA GLY A 238 11.20 -35.34 14.05
C GLY A 238 11.11 -34.05 14.88
N ARG A 239 10.51 -32.98 14.36
CA ARG A 239 10.18 -31.74 15.09
C ARG A 239 8.67 -31.56 15.16
N ARG A 240 8.18 -30.87 16.20
CA ARG A 240 6.75 -30.56 16.34
C ARG A 240 6.52 -29.08 16.06
N LEU A 241 5.64 -28.80 15.11
CA LEU A 241 5.30 -27.45 14.66
C LEU A 241 3.88 -27.08 15.11
N PRO A 242 3.61 -25.80 15.46
CA PRO A 242 2.25 -25.31 15.61
C PRO A 242 1.44 -25.54 14.31
N HIS A 243 0.15 -25.88 14.42
CA HIS A 243 -0.66 -26.25 13.24
C HIS A 243 -0.65 -25.20 12.12
N ARG A 244 -0.74 -23.91 12.45
CA ARG A 244 -0.74 -22.84 11.43
C ARG A 244 0.64 -22.60 10.83
N VAL A 245 1.70 -22.77 11.61
CA VAL A 245 3.08 -22.78 11.09
C VAL A 245 3.28 -23.95 10.12
N TYR A 246 2.78 -25.14 10.48
CA TYR A 246 2.82 -26.30 9.59
C TYR A 246 2.01 -26.08 8.32
N GLU A 247 0.81 -25.52 8.42
CA GLU A 247 -0.04 -25.19 7.26
C GLU A 247 0.67 -24.22 6.30
N MET A 248 1.34 -23.18 6.82
CA MET A 248 2.19 -22.29 6.03
C MET A 248 3.33 -23.05 5.34
N LEU A 249 4.02 -23.94 6.07
CA LEU A 249 5.10 -24.75 5.52
C LEU A 249 4.62 -25.67 4.39
N GLU A 250 3.46 -26.32 4.54
CA GLU A 250 2.88 -27.16 3.49
C GLU A 250 2.58 -26.35 2.23
N ARG A 251 2.01 -25.14 2.37
CA ARG A 251 1.75 -24.24 1.23
C ARG A 251 3.03 -23.86 0.49
N ILE A 252 4.10 -23.56 1.24
CA ILE A 252 5.41 -23.23 0.66
C ILE A 252 6.01 -24.45 -0.05
N ASN A 253 5.97 -25.62 0.57
CA ASN A 253 6.50 -26.86 -0.02
C ASN A 253 5.77 -27.24 -1.31
N LEU A 254 4.44 -27.06 -1.36
CA LEU A 254 3.65 -27.28 -2.57
C LEU A 254 4.06 -26.33 -3.70
N TRP A 255 4.30 -25.06 -3.39
CA TRP A 255 4.78 -24.07 -4.36
C TRP A 255 6.21 -24.39 -4.84
N GLN A 256 7.14 -24.77 -3.96
CA GLN A 256 8.50 -25.17 -4.36
C GLN A 256 8.52 -26.46 -5.20
N GLY A 257 7.60 -27.38 -4.94
CA GLY A 257 7.42 -28.58 -5.77
C GLY A 257 6.93 -28.27 -7.19
N ASN A 258 6.40 -27.07 -7.44
CA ASN A 258 6.01 -26.60 -8.76
C ASN A 258 7.16 -25.86 -9.44
N SER A 259 7.97 -26.59 -10.22
CA SER A 259 9.11 -26.04 -10.97
C SER A 259 8.76 -24.99 -12.04
N ARG A 260 7.47 -24.71 -12.25
CA ARG A 260 6.96 -23.70 -13.20
C ARG A 260 6.08 -22.65 -12.52
N ALA A 261 6.23 -22.46 -11.20
CA ALA A 261 5.47 -21.45 -10.48
C ALA A 261 5.68 -20.06 -11.10
N THR A 262 4.57 -19.40 -11.40
CA THR A 262 4.50 -18.06 -11.97
C THR A 262 4.66 -16.99 -10.88
N GLU A 263 4.93 -15.75 -11.29
CA GLU A 263 4.97 -14.62 -10.37
C GLU A 263 3.63 -14.42 -9.65
N GLU A 264 2.50 -14.56 -10.35
CA GLU A 264 1.18 -14.42 -9.74
C GLU A 264 0.89 -15.54 -8.73
N GLU A 265 1.31 -16.79 -8.99
CA GLU A 265 1.22 -17.87 -8.00
C GLU A 265 2.07 -17.57 -6.76
N THR A 266 3.22 -16.94 -6.94
CA THR A 266 4.10 -16.51 -5.83
C THR A 266 3.44 -15.40 -5.00
N ARG A 267 2.81 -14.41 -5.65
CA ARG A 267 2.02 -13.36 -4.98
C ARG A 267 0.83 -13.96 -4.25
N GLN A 268 0.14 -14.91 -4.87
CA GLN A 268 -0.99 -15.59 -4.25
C GLN A 268 -0.57 -16.40 -3.03
N LEU A 269 0.54 -17.14 -3.10
CA LEU A 269 1.08 -17.84 -1.94
C LEU A 269 1.32 -16.88 -0.77
N TYR A 270 1.95 -15.73 -1.01
CA TYR A 270 2.18 -14.76 0.07
C TYR A 270 0.86 -14.26 0.68
N ARG A 271 -0.18 -14.00 -0.14
CA ARG A 271 -1.52 -13.63 0.34
C ARG A 271 -2.13 -14.74 1.20
N ASP A 272 -2.02 -16.00 0.80
CA ASP A 272 -2.49 -17.15 1.60
C ASP A 272 -1.77 -17.20 2.97
N LEU A 273 -0.45 -16.94 3.00
CA LEU A 273 0.31 -16.86 4.26
C LEU A 273 -0.20 -15.74 5.18
N VAL A 274 -0.55 -14.58 4.62
CA VAL A 274 -1.16 -13.47 5.38
C VAL A 274 -2.52 -13.86 5.95
N GLU A 275 -3.35 -14.58 5.18
CA GLU A 275 -4.66 -15.05 5.66
C GLU A 275 -4.51 -16.07 6.80
N ILE A 276 -3.59 -17.04 6.67
CA ILE A 276 -3.29 -18.01 7.72
C ILE A 276 -2.78 -17.29 8.99
N ALA A 277 -1.92 -16.27 8.82
CA ALA A 277 -1.40 -15.47 9.92
C ALA A 277 -2.52 -14.72 10.65
N LYS A 278 -3.44 -14.10 9.89
CA LYS A 278 -4.61 -13.43 10.46
C LYS A 278 -5.50 -14.40 11.23
N GLU A 279 -5.85 -15.53 10.63
CA GLU A 279 -6.70 -16.54 11.28
C GLU A 279 -6.06 -17.04 12.58
N ALA A 280 -4.73 -17.21 12.58
CA ALA A 280 -4.00 -17.56 13.78
C ALA A 280 -4.09 -16.48 14.86
N ILE A 281 -3.97 -15.19 14.50
CA ILE A 281 -4.10 -14.03 15.39
C ILE A 281 -5.50 -13.90 15.98
N ASP A 282 -6.54 -13.98 15.15
CA ASP A 282 -7.95 -13.80 15.57
C ASP A 282 -8.46 -15.00 16.40
N HIS A 283 -7.94 -16.20 16.12
CA HIS A 283 -8.36 -17.44 16.76
C HIS A 283 -7.16 -18.20 17.37
N PRO A 284 -6.55 -17.65 18.43
CA PRO A 284 -5.39 -18.27 19.06
C PRO A 284 -5.77 -19.60 19.69
N ARG A 285 -5.05 -20.67 19.33
CA ARG A 285 -5.20 -21.97 20.00
C ARG A 285 -4.64 -21.93 21.43
N ARG A 286 -5.19 -22.75 22.32
CA ARG A 286 -4.72 -22.88 23.72
C ARG A 286 -3.24 -23.27 23.75
N GLY A 287 -2.47 -22.59 24.61
CA GLY A 287 -1.03 -22.85 24.77
C GLY A 287 -0.14 -22.26 23.68
N ARG A 288 -0.62 -21.24 22.95
CA ARG A 288 0.20 -20.43 22.03
C ARG A 288 1.23 -19.61 22.82
N ASP A 289 2.47 -19.64 22.34
CA ASP A 289 3.60 -18.91 22.93
C ASP A 289 3.78 -17.51 22.30
N GLY A 290 4.52 -16.64 22.98
CA GLY A 290 4.87 -15.30 22.51
C GLY A 290 5.64 -15.32 21.18
N GLY A 291 6.58 -16.26 21.01
CA GLY A 291 7.38 -16.36 19.77
C GLY A 291 6.54 -16.70 18.53
N THR A 292 5.58 -17.62 18.66
CA THR A 292 4.64 -17.96 17.58
C THR A 292 3.71 -16.79 17.24
N THR A 293 3.37 -15.98 18.25
CA THR A 293 2.59 -14.75 18.04
C THR A 293 3.34 -13.73 17.21
N ALA A 294 4.60 -13.48 17.56
CA ALA A 294 5.45 -12.53 16.86
C ALA A 294 5.64 -12.93 15.39
N PHE A 295 5.80 -14.22 15.09
CA PHE A 295 5.91 -14.71 13.72
C PHE A 295 4.67 -14.41 12.87
N TYR A 296 3.47 -14.72 13.35
CA TYR A 296 2.24 -14.39 12.63
C TYR A 296 2.06 -12.88 12.47
N GLN A 297 2.37 -12.10 13.50
CA GLN A 297 2.30 -10.64 13.42
C GLN A 297 3.29 -10.09 12.39
N ALA A 298 4.49 -10.64 12.28
CA ALA A 298 5.47 -10.19 11.29
C ALA A 298 5.01 -10.44 9.84
N ILE A 299 4.37 -11.58 9.58
CA ILE A 299 3.76 -11.87 8.27
C ILE A 299 2.56 -10.94 8.03
N PHE A 300 1.62 -10.86 8.99
CA PHE A 300 0.40 -10.07 8.87
C PHE A 300 0.65 -8.57 8.75
N THR A 301 1.71 -8.03 9.35
CA THR A 301 2.08 -6.61 9.23
C THR A 301 3.10 -6.34 8.14
N HIS A 302 3.38 -7.34 7.29
CA HIS A 302 4.35 -7.31 6.20
C HIS A 302 5.78 -6.92 6.59
N ARG A 303 6.10 -7.00 7.89
CA ARG A 303 7.44 -6.71 8.40
C ARG A 303 8.48 -7.64 7.78
N VAL A 304 8.09 -8.87 7.41
CA VAL A 304 8.93 -9.83 6.68
C VAL A 304 9.33 -9.39 5.26
N LEU A 305 8.68 -8.36 4.69
CA LEU A 305 9.05 -7.77 3.40
C LEU A 305 10.09 -6.64 3.55
N ASP A 306 10.48 -6.28 4.77
CA ASP A 306 11.62 -5.37 4.99
C ASP A 306 12.91 -6.18 4.77
N GLU A 307 13.80 -5.68 3.89
CA GLU A 307 15.10 -6.29 3.59
C GLU A 307 15.95 -6.52 4.84
N ARG A 308 15.74 -5.69 5.88
CA ARG A 308 16.45 -5.79 7.17
C ARG A 308 15.72 -6.68 8.18
N TYR A 309 14.65 -7.37 7.80
CA TYR A 309 13.93 -8.24 8.72
C TYR A 309 14.84 -9.40 9.16
N PRO A 310 15.12 -9.52 10.47
CA PRO A 310 16.02 -10.56 10.96
C PRO A 310 15.28 -11.90 11.00
N PHE A 311 15.22 -12.60 9.86
CA PHE A 311 14.74 -13.99 9.81
C PHE A 311 15.56 -14.92 10.73
N HIS A 312 16.79 -14.52 11.08
CA HIS A 312 17.68 -15.27 11.95
C HIS A 312 18.19 -14.40 13.11
N GLY A 313 17.27 -13.99 14.00
CA GLY A 313 17.53 -13.74 15.42
C GLY A 313 18.28 -12.46 15.81
N GLU A 314 17.63 -11.64 16.65
CA GLU A 314 18.09 -11.59 18.03
C GLU A 314 17.00 -12.30 18.85
N GLU A 315 17.38 -13.30 19.65
CA GLU A 315 16.47 -13.84 20.67
C GLU A 315 16.00 -12.65 21.52
N PRO A 316 14.70 -12.53 21.86
CA PRO A 316 14.36 -11.71 23.01
C PRO A 316 15.10 -12.35 24.17
N ASP A 317 16.05 -11.61 24.75
CA ASP A 317 16.67 -11.95 26.01
C ASP A 317 15.54 -12.45 26.93
N ASP A 318 15.65 -13.70 27.37
CA ASP A 318 14.76 -14.32 28.33
C ASP A 318 14.98 -13.56 29.64
N GLY A 319 14.48 -12.32 29.69
CA GLY A 319 14.45 -11.44 30.82
C GLY A 319 13.62 -12.15 31.86
N GLN A 320 14.29 -12.97 32.67
CA GLN A 320 13.84 -13.29 34.00
C GLN A 320 13.32 -11.98 34.60
N PRO A 321 12.08 -11.94 35.12
CA PRO A 321 11.65 -10.77 35.84
C PRO A 321 12.63 -10.59 36.99
N ASP A 322 13.39 -9.50 36.97
CA ASP A 322 14.18 -9.10 38.13
C ASP A 322 13.17 -8.91 39.27
N GLU A 323 13.20 -9.82 40.25
CA GLU A 323 12.32 -9.89 41.43
C GLU A 323 12.31 -8.58 42.25
N LYS A 324 13.09 -7.58 41.84
CA LYS A 324 13.13 -6.24 42.44
C LYS A 324 12.05 -5.27 41.96
N THR A 325 11.26 -5.59 40.94
CA THR A 325 10.18 -4.69 40.46
C THR A 325 8.77 -5.07 40.97
N LEU A 326 8.68 -5.99 41.93
CA LEU A 326 7.41 -6.40 42.57
C LEU A 326 7.18 -5.79 43.97
N LEU A 327 7.89 -4.71 44.32
CA LEU A 327 7.73 -4.03 45.61
C LEU A 327 7.35 -2.56 45.56
N LEU A 328 7.03 -2.01 44.39
CA LEU A 328 6.51 -0.64 44.26
C LEU A 328 5.50 -0.55 43.12
N LEU A 329 4.29 -1.09 43.33
CA LEU A 329 3.01 -0.57 42.83
C LEU A 329 1.87 -1.10 43.69
#